data_AF-A0A2M8M6F1-F1
#
_entry.id   AF-A0A2M8M6F1-F1
#
_cell.length_a   1.000
_cell.length_b   1.000
_cell.length_c   1.000
_cell.angle_alpha   90.00
_cell.angle_beta   90.00
_cell.angle_gamma   90.00
#
_symmetry.space_group_name_H-M   'P 1'
#
loop_
_entity.id
_entity.type
_entity.pdbx_description
1 polymer ?
#
loop_
_entity_poly.entity_id
_entity_poly.type
_entity_poly.pdbx_seq_one_letter_code
_entity_poly.pdbx_strand_id
1 'polypeptide(L)'
;MNRARTARDQAARRGRAARDARTAGAVAARRSALRKAPARRAARRALWRSAARSYGRCLLAGLLAAPLGLLGMATTPLGRRLGWAWLMYPGRRLFWRLVGRARTEREQRDTAIRDRLAAEEAAADTTAEENAHEVGDRVRRPTHLLPTHPDATRSVEVVNVSGFRFEEAAAEMEEAARTYTPDGAMEILAMIENLPAAMTSVANTFRILAERSDDEFPLEKEVAAGFEDIYAALVAAIDKAEEMGPLFRRVHEADIARHEDPRNGTEAEKGWNV
;
A
#
# COMPACT_ATOMS: atom_id res chain seq x y z
N MET A 1 51.62 31.35 -17.87
CA MET A 1 50.66 31.06 -16.76
C MET A 1 49.36 30.37 -17.17
N ASN A 2 48.98 30.29 -18.46
CA ASN A 2 47.68 29.70 -18.87
C ASN A 2 47.59 28.16 -18.78
N ARG A 3 48.67 27.41 -19.04
CA ARG A 3 48.65 25.93 -19.03
C ARG A 3 48.37 25.31 -17.66
N ALA A 4 48.78 25.97 -16.58
CA ALA A 4 48.53 25.48 -15.21
C ALA A 4 47.06 25.67 -14.79
N ARG A 5 46.39 26.73 -15.29
CA ARG A 5 44.96 26.96 -15.07
C ARG A 5 44.10 25.97 -15.85
N THR A 6 44.42 25.72 -17.12
CA THR A 6 43.68 24.74 -17.94
C THR A 6 43.80 23.31 -17.41
N ALA A 7 44.96 22.92 -16.87
CA ALA A 7 45.15 21.61 -16.25
C ALA A 7 44.31 21.45 -14.97
N ARG A 8 44.23 22.47 -14.11
CA ARG A 8 43.36 22.49 -12.93
C ARG A 8 41.87 22.41 -13.32
N ASP A 9 41.46 23.16 -14.34
CA ASP A 9 40.08 23.15 -14.81
C ASP A 9 39.66 21.79 -15.40
N GLN A 10 40.55 21.13 -16.13
CA GLN A 10 40.32 19.77 -16.63
C GLN A 10 40.21 18.75 -15.49
N ALA A 11 41.08 18.83 -14.48
CA ALA A 11 41.00 17.97 -13.30
C ALA A 11 39.68 18.18 -12.53
N ALA A 12 39.26 19.44 -12.35
CA ALA A 12 37.99 19.78 -11.71
C ALA A 12 36.76 19.32 -12.53
N ARG A 13 36.82 19.37 -13.86
CA ARG A 13 35.77 18.84 -14.74
C ARG A 13 35.66 17.32 -14.65
N ARG A 14 36.78 16.60 -14.64
CA ARG A 14 36.80 15.13 -14.46
C ARG A 14 36.24 14.72 -13.10
N GLY A 15 36.62 15.44 -12.03
CA GLY A 15 36.08 15.20 -10.69
C GLY A 15 34.56 15.43 -10.60
N ARG A 16 34.05 16.46 -11.29
CA ARG A 16 32.59 16.70 -11.39
C ARG A 16 31.89 15.61 -12.20
N ALA A 17 32.36 15.30 -13.40
CA ALA A 17 31.79 14.25 -14.24
C ALA A 17 31.72 12.88 -13.54
N ALA A 18 32.76 12.52 -12.77
CA ALA A 18 32.76 11.28 -11.99
C ALA A 18 31.72 11.28 -10.85
N ARG A 19 31.49 12.44 -10.21
CA ARG A 19 30.42 12.57 -9.20
C ARG A 19 29.05 12.51 -9.85
N ASP A 20 28.86 13.24 -10.95
CA ASP A 20 27.58 13.27 -11.68
C ASP A 20 27.18 11.88 -12.17
N ALA A 21 28.14 11.10 -12.70
CA ALA A 21 27.90 9.72 -13.10
C ALA A 21 27.48 8.81 -11.93
N ARG A 22 28.08 8.98 -10.74
CA ARG A 22 27.69 8.24 -9.53
C ARG A 22 26.30 8.62 -9.06
N THR A 23 25.98 9.91 -9.06
CA THR A 23 24.66 10.41 -8.66
C THR A 23 23.59 9.91 -9.65
N ALA A 24 23.86 9.96 -10.95
CA ALA A 24 22.97 9.42 -11.97
C ALA A 24 22.72 7.91 -11.78
N GLY A 25 23.78 7.12 -11.50
CA GLY A 25 23.65 5.70 -11.19
C GLY A 25 22.82 5.43 -9.93
N ALA A 26 23.01 6.22 -8.87
CA ALA A 26 22.23 6.11 -7.64
C ALA A 26 20.74 6.43 -7.85
N VAL A 27 20.44 7.46 -8.63
CA VAL A 27 19.06 7.83 -8.99
C VAL A 27 18.41 6.75 -9.86
N ALA A 28 19.12 6.22 -10.86
CA ALA A 28 18.62 5.13 -11.70
C ALA A 28 18.33 3.86 -10.87
N ALA A 29 19.20 3.52 -9.93
CA ALA A 29 18.99 2.39 -9.01
C ALA A 29 17.79 2.62 -8.08
N ARG A 30 17.57 3.85 -7.61
CA ARG A 30 16.42 4.17 -6.75
C ARG A 30 15.11 4.14 -7.54
N ARG A 31 15.09 4.66 -8.77
CA ARG A 31 13.95 4.58 -9.69
C ARG A 31 13.60 3.13 -10.02
N SER A 32 14.57 2.28 -10.33
CA SER A 32 14.32 0.86 -10.59
C SER A 32 13.82 0.11 -9.35
N ALA A 33 14.34 0.45 -8.17
CA ALA A 33 13.86 -0.11 -6.91
C ALA A 33 12.40 0.26 -6.61
N LEU A 34 11.99 1.50 -6.88
CA LEU A 34 10.61 1.97 -6.72
C LEU A 34 9.68 1.28 -7.71
N ARG A 35 10.04 1.23 -9.00
CA ARG A 35 9.26 0.53 -10.03
C ARG A 35 9.01 -0.94 -9.70
N LYS A 36 10.03 -1.63 -9.18
CA LYS A 36 9.96 -3.06 -8.82
C LYS A 36 9.41 -3.31 -7.41
N ALA A 37 9.20 -2.27 -6.61
CA ALA A 37 8.71 -2.40 -5.23
C ALA A 37 7.35 -3.11 -5.10
N PRO A 38 6.30 -2.81 -5.89
CA PRO A 38 5.01 -3.48 -5.76
C PRO A 38 5.10 -4.99 -6.06
N ALA A 39 5.78 -5.38 -7.15
CA ALA A 39 6.00 -6.78 -7.51
C ALA A 39 6.74 -7.54 -6.38
N ARG A 40 7.80 -6.93 -5.83
CA ARG A 40 8.56 -7.50 -4.70
C ARG A 40 7.71 -7.64 -3.43
N ARG A 41 6.86 -6.65 -3.11
CA ARG A 41 5.94 -6.70 -1.95
C ARG A 41 4.91 -7.82 -2.14
N ALA A 42 4.33 -7.96 -3.32
CA ALA A 42 3.40 -9.03 -3.66
C ALA A 42 4.05 -10.42 -3.53
N ALA A 43 5.25 -10.59 -4.10
CA ALA A 43 6.02 -11.83 -3.98
C ALA A 43 6.35 -12.19 -2.53
N ARG A 44 6.76 -11.22 -1.69
CA ARG A 44 6.98 -11.45 -0.25
C ARG A 44 5.73 -11.94 0.47
N ARG A 45 4.56 -11.32 0.21
CA ARG A 45 3.28 -11.77 0.77
C ARG A 45 2.92 -13.18 0.29
N ALA A 46 3.16 -13.50 -0.98
CA ALA A 46 2.91 -14.82 -1.54
C ALA A 46 3.81 -15.90 -0.92
N LEU A 47 5.11 -15.61 -0.74
CA LEU A 47 6.05 -16.50 -0.06
C LEU A 47 5.67 -16.72 1.41
N TRP A 48 5.24 -15.66 2.12
CA TRP A 48 4.79 -15.80 3.50
C TRP A 48 3.52 -16.67 3.63
N ARG A 49 2.53 -16.47 2.74
CA ARG A 49 1.35 -17.33 2.65
C ARG A 49 1.71 -18.78 2.29
N SER A 50 2.70 -18.97 1.40
CA SER A 50 3.21 -20.29 1.04
C SER A 50 3.82 -21.00 2.25
N ALA A 51 4.63 -20.28 3.04
CA ALA A 51 5.23 -20.77 4.26
C ALA A 51 4.17 -21.13 5.31
N ALA A 52 3.19 -20.24 5.56
CA ALA A 52 2.11 -20.48 6.52
C ALA A 52 1.32 -21.76 6.19
N ARG A 53 0.98 -21.98 4.92
CA ARG A 53 0.31 -23.21 4.46
C ARG A 53 1.16 -24.46 4.70
N SER A 54 2.48 -24.37 4.48
CA SER A 54 3.40 -25.49 4.72
C SER A 54 3.51 -25.85 6.20
N TYR A 55 3.50 -24.85 7.08
CA TYR A 55 3.49 -25.08 8.53
C TYR A 55 2.18 -25.74 8.97
N GLY A 56 1.03 -25.29 8.43
CA GLY A 56 -0.26 -25.96 8.68
C GLY A 56 -0.26 -27.43 8.27
N ARG A 57 0.30 -27.77 7.09
CA ARG A 57 0.43 -29.18 6.65
C ARG A 57 1.41 -29.98 7.51
N CYS A 58 2.48 -29.38 8.01
CA CYS A 58 3.41 -30.03 8.93
C CYS A 58 2.75 -30.32 10.29
N LEU A 59 1.94 -29.39 10.81
CA LEU A 59 1.17 -29.59 12.04
C LEU A 59 0.13 -30.71 11.87
N LEU A 60 -0.60 -30.73 10.76
CA LEU A 60 -1.55 -31.80 10.44
C LEU A 60 -0.84 -33.16 10.29
N ALA A 61 0.33 -33.19 9.65
CA ALA A 61 1.16 -34.39 9.59
C ALA A 61 1.61 -34.86 10.98
N GLY A 62 1.93 -33.93 11.89
CA GLY A 62 2.22 -34.22 13.28
C GLY A 62 1.02 -34.84 14.01
N LEU A 63 -0.17 -34.27 13.86
CA LEU A 63 -1.41 -34.80 14.45
C LEU A 63 -1.75 -36.21 13.94
N LEU A 64 -1.61 -36.46 12.63
CA LEU A 64 -1.84 -37.79 12.05
C LEU A 64 -0.77 -38.81 12.48
N ALA A 65 0.47 -38.37 12.67
CA ALA A 65 1.57 -39.24 13.07
C ALA A 65 1.60 -39.52 14.59
N ALA A 66 1.02 -38.64 15.42
CA ALA A 66 1.01 -38.77 16.87
C ALA A 66 0.45 -40.10 17.41
N PRO A 67 -0.74 -40.61 16.98
CA PRO A 67 -1.25 -41.88 17.47
C PRO A 67 -0.37 -43.06 17.06
N LEU A 68 0.21 -43.03 15.86
CA LEU A 68 1.17 -44.04 15.40
C LEU A 68 2.54 -43.92 16.11
N GLY A 69 2.88 -42.72 16.58
CA GLY A 69 4.05 -42.47 17.43
C GLY A 69 3.90 -43.12 18.80
N LEU A 70 2.73 -42.97 19.42
CA LEU A 70 2.37 -43.62 20.69
C LEU A 70 2.35 -45.14 20.54
N LEU A 71 1.75 -45.67 19.46
CA LEU A 71 1.82 -47.09 19.13
C LEU A 71 3.28 -47.54 18.95
N GLY A 72 4.09 -46.71 18.30
CA GLY A 72 5.52 -46.91 18.13
C GLY A 72 6.30 -47.07 19.43
N MET A 73 5.88 -46.46 20.55
CA MET A 73 6.56 -46.62 21.84
C MET A 73 6.42 -48.06 22.38
N ALA A 74 5.29 -48.72 22.12
CA ALA A 74 5.08 -50.12 22.48
C ALA A 74 5.67 -51.09 21.45
N THR A 75 5.57 -50.77 20.14
CA THR A 75 6.03 -51.69 19.09
C THR A 75 7.53 -51.66 18.83
N THR A 76 8.22 -50.56 19.11
CA THR A 76 9.67 -50.42 18.88
C THR A 76 10.53 -51.35 19.77
N PRO A 77 10.27 -51.53 21.09
CA PRO A 77 11.03 -52.51 21.89
C PRO A 77 10.76 -53.96 21.43
N LEU A 78 9.54 -54.28 21.01
CA LEU A 78 9.21 -55.58 20.39
C LEU A 78 9.95 -55.78 19.05
N GLY A 79 9.96 -54.77 18.18
CA GLY A 79 10.69 -54.80 16.91
C GLY A 79 12.21 -54.91 17.09
N ARG A 80 12.78 -54.32 18.15
CA ARG A 80 14.19 -54.51 18.54
C ARG A 80 14.50 -55.93 18.97
N ARG A 81 13.59 -56.57 19.73
CA ARG A 81 13.77 -57.95 20.20
C ARG A 81 13.61 -58.99 19.08
N LEU A 82 12.73 -58.73 18.11
CA LEU A 82 12.45 -59.63 16.98
C LEU A 82 13.29 -59.33 15.72
N GLY A 83 14.12 -58.28 15.72
CA GLY A 83 14.93 -57.88 14.56
C GLY A 83 14.13 -57.28 13.39
N TRP A 84 12.87 -56.88 13.61
CA TRP A 84 11.97 -56.42 12.55
C TRP A 84 12.00 -54.90 12.38
N ALA A 85 12.84 -54.44 11.45
CA ALA A 85 13.07 -53.01 11.17
C ALA A 85 11.83 -52.26 10.67
N TRP A 86 10.81 -52.95 10.15
CA TRP A 86 9.58 -52.33 9.66
C TRP A 86 8.61 -51.92 10.77
N LEU A 87 8.74 -52.53 11.96
CA LEU A 87 7.88 -52.27 13.13
C LEU A 87 8.42 -51.12 14.01
N MET A 88 9.63 -50.65 13.72
CA MET A 88 10.33 -49.60 14.45
C MET A 88 9.94 -48.22 13.94
N TYR A 89 9.51 -47.34 14.86
CA TYR A 89 9.17 -45.93 14.60
C TYR A 89 8.14 -45.66 13.47
N PRO A 90 6.98 -46.35 13.45
CA PRO A 90 5.99 -46.18 12.38
C PRO A 90 5.47 -44.73 12.25
N GLY A 91 5.20 -44.06 13.38
CA GLY A 91 4.78 -42.64 13.37
C GLY A 91 5.84 -41.70 12.78
N ARG A 92 7.13 -41.91 13.09
CA ARG A 92 8.23 -41.06 12.58
C ARG A 92 8.39 -41.22 11.07
N ARG A 93 8.26 -42.44 10.54
CA ARG A 93 8.31 -42.70 9.09
C ARG A 93 7.16 -42.02 8.35
N LEU A 94 5.93 -42.12 8.87
CA LEU A 94 4.77 -41.45 8.28
C LEU A 94 4.95 -39.93 8.30
N PHE A 95 5.37 -39.36 9.43
CA PHE A 95 5.63 -37.93 9.58
C PHE A 95 6.62 -37.43 8.52
N TRP A 96 7.78 -38.08 8.38
CA TRP A 96 8.79 -37.69 7.38
C TRP A 96 8.29 -37.81 5.93
N ARG A 97 7.47 -38.83 5.64
CA ARG A 97 6.89 -39.00 4.30
C ARG A 97 5.90 -37.86 3.96
N LEU A 98 5.06 -37.47 4.93
CA LEU A 98 4.09 -36.38 4.75
C LEU A 98 4.77 -35.01 4.69
N VAL A 99 5.74 -34.75 5.57
CA VAL A 99 6.54 -33.52 5.56
C VAL A 99 7.39 -33.44 4.29
N GLY A 100 7.94 -34.55 3.82
CA GLY A 100 8.67 -34.62 2.55
C GLY A 100 7.83 -34.14 1.37
N ARG A 101 6.59 -34.65 1.23
CA ARG A 101 5.66 -34.18 0.19
C ARG A 101 5.29 -32.70 0.35
N ALA A 102 5.02 -32.26 1.58
CA ALA A 102 4.69 -30.85 1.84
C ALA A 102 5.85 -29.90 1.50
N ARG A 103 7.11 -30.34 1.66
CA ARG A 103 8.30 -29.58 1.27
C ARG A 103 8.46 -29.49 -0.24
N THR A 104 8.33 -30.60 -0.97
CA THR A 104 8.43 -30.58 -2.44
C THR A 104 7.35 -29.71 -3.08
N GLU A 105 6.11 -29.78 -2.57
CA GLU A 105 5.02 -28.90 -3.00
C GLU A 105 5.27 -27.43 -2.67
N ARG A 106 5.99 -27.13 -1.59
CA ARG A 106 6.39 -25.77 -1.26
C ARG A 106 7.48 -25.29 -2.21
N GLU A 107 8.50 -26.10 -2.46
CA GLU A 107 9.60 -25.75 -3.36
C GLU A 107 9.07 -25.39 -4.75
N GLN A 108 8.19 -26.22 -5.31
CA GLN A 108 7.54 -25.95 -6.62
C GLN A 108 6.73 -24.64 -6.64
N ARG A 109 6.04 -24.31 -5.55
CA ARG A 109 5.28 -23.04 -5.46
C ARG A 109 6.20 -21.85 -5.27
N ASP A 110 7.23 -21.99 -4.44
CA ASP A 110 8.21 -20.94 -4.18
C ASP A 110 9.07 -20.67 -5.43
N THR A 111 9.36 -21.67 -6.28
CA THR A 111 9.98 -21.45 -7.60
C THR A 111 9.03 -20.70 -8.52
N ALA A 112 7.78 -21.15 -8.66
CA ALA A 112 6.80 -20.45 -9.50
C ALA A 112 6.55 -18.99 -9.08
N ILE A 113 6.56 -18.69 -7.78
CA ILE A 113 6.46 -17.31 -7.27
C ILE A 113 7.68 -16.48 -7.65
N ARG A 114 8.89 -17.06 -7.61
CA ARG A 114 10.13 -16.37 -8.03
C ARG A 114 10.17 -16.15 -9.54
N ASP A 115 9.74 -17.13 -10.32
CA ASP A 115 9.68 -17.01 -11.79
C ASP A 115 8.69 -15.92 -12.20
N ARG A 116 7.52 -15.87 -11.55
CA ARG A 116 6.56 -14.79 -11.74
C ARG A 116 7.12 -13.42 -11.35
N LEU A 117 7.82 -13.32 -10.22
CA LEU A 117 8.48 -12.08 -9.81
C LEU A 117 9.50 -11.63 -10.87
N ALA A 118 10.31 -12.56 -11.40
CA ALA A 118 11.29 -12.25 -12.44
C ALA A 118 10.62 -11.73 -13.72
N ALA A 119 9.49 -12.33 -14.12
CA ALA A 119 8.71 -11.87 -15.27
C ALA A 119 8.09 -10.47 -15.05
N GLU A 120 7.52 -10.21 -13.86
CA GLU A 120 6.96 -8.90 -13.49
C GLU A 120 8.06 -7.82 -13.42
N GLU A 121 9.24 -8.15 -12.90
CA GLU A 121 10.38 -7.21 -12.89
C GLU A 121 10.91 -6.92 -14.30
N ALA A 122 10.94 -7.91 -15.20
CA ALA A 122 11.33 -7.72 -16.59
C ALA A 122 10.31 -6.85 -17.35
N ALA A 123 9.01 -7.10 -17.16
CA ALA A 123 7.95 -6.27 -17.75
C ALA A 123 8.01 -4.82 -17.26
N ALA A 124 8.30 -4.60 -15.97
CA ALA A 124 8.47 -3.25 -15.43
C ALA A 124 9.71 -2.52 -15.98
N ASP A 125 10.72 -3.25 -16.45
CA ASP A 125 11.89 -2.67 -17.13
C ASP A 125 11.59 -2.38 -18.61
N THR A 126 10.90 -3.26 -19.33
CA THR A 126 10.50 -3.00 -20.74
C THR A 126 9.58 -1.79 -20.84
N THR A 127 8.56 -1.68 -19.98
CA THR A 127 7.67 -0.51 -19.94
C THR A 127 8.43 0.77 -19.61
N ALA A 128 9.49 0.70 -18.81
CA ALA A 128 10.32 1.87 -18.53
C ALA A 128 11.22 2.28 -19.70
N GLU A 129 11.70 1.32 -20.50
CA GLU A 129 12.42 1.60 -21.75
C GLU A 129 11.50 2.22 -22.79
N GLU A 130 10.27 1.73 -22.93
CA GLU A 130 9.23 2.30 -23.80
C GLU A 130 8.90 3.74 -23.40
N ASN A 131 8.59 3.97 -22.12
CA ASN A 131 8.26 5.30 -21.59
C ASN A 131 9.46 6.27 -21.55
N ALA A 132 10.70 5.76 -21.59
CA ALA A 132 11.89 6.61 -21.66
C ALA A 132 11.99 7.39 -22.98
N HIS A 133 11.34 6.91 -24.04
CA HIS A 133 11.25 7.63 -25.31
C HIS A 133 10.21 8.76 -25.29
N GLU A 134 9.22 8.70 -24.40
CA GLU A 134 8.13 9.68 -24.32
C GLU A 134 8.37 10.78 -23.27
N VAL A 135 9.12 10.49 -22.20
CA VAL A 135 9.36 11.44 -21.10
C VAL A 135 10.83 11.87 -21.04
N GLY A 136 11.10 13.13 -21.40
CA GLY A 136 12.45 13.72 -21.32
C GLY A 136 13.07 13.66 -19.92
N ASP A 137 14.38 13.36 -19.85
CA ASP A 137 15.14 13.21 -18.59
C ASP A 137 15.25 14.51 -17.76
N ARG A 138 14.91 15.66 -18.35
CA ARG A 138 14.91 16.97 -17.70
C ARG A 138 13.65 17.76 -18.03
N VAL A 139 13.05 18.37 -17.00
CA VAL A 139 12.07 19.44 -17.18
C VAL A 139 12.79 20.61 -17.85
N ARG A 140 12.30 21.04 -19.03
CA ARG A 140 12.86 22.17 -19.76
C ARG A 140 12.36 23.46 -19.12
N ARG A 141 13.22 24.15 -18.37
CA ARG A 141 12.88 25.44 -17.77
C ARG A 141 12.52 26.44 -18.89
N PRO A 142 11.38 27.15 -18.84
CA PRO A 142 11.02 28.15 -19.86
C PRO A 142 12.11 29.22 -19.96
N THR A 143 12.58 29.51 -21.17
CA THR A 143 13.61 30.55 -21.43
C THR A 143 13.04 31.96 -21.51
N HIS A 144 11.72 32.12 -21.40
CA HIS A 144 11.00 33.37 -21.53
C HIS A 144 10.27 33.68 -20.23
N LEU A 145 10.52 34.87 -19.69
CA LEU A 145 9.68 35.45 -18.65
C LEU A 145 8.30 35.71 -19.27
N LEU A 146 7.24 35.19 -18.66
CA LEU A 146 5.88 35.53 -19.05
C LEU A 146 5.70 37.05 -18.95
N PRO A 147 5.11 37.72 -19.95
CA PRO A 147 4.95 39.17 -19.92
C PRO A 147 4.04 39.55 -18.75
N THR A 148 4.58 40.34 -17.82
CA THR A 148 3.77 41.08 -16.86
C THR A 148 3.00 42.15 -17.65
N HIS A 149 1.69 41.98 -17.79
CA HIS A 149 0.85 42.98 -18.46
C HIS A 149 0.93 44.33 -17.73
N PRO A 150 1.19 45.45 -18.44
CA PRO A 150 1.16 46.79 -17.86
C PRO A 150 -0.26 47.35 -18.01
N ASP A 151 -1.16 47.04 -17.09
CA ASP A 151 -2.41 47.79 -16.93
C ASP A 151 -2.76 47.86 -15.43
N ALA A 152 -1.90 48.55 -14.69
CA ALA A 152 -2.13 48.93 -13.30
C ALA A 152 -2.82 50.30 -13.24
N THR A 153 -4.05 50.44 -13.78
CA THR A 153 -4.93 51.59 -13.44
C THR A 153 -6.40 51.31 -13.72
N ARG A 154 -6.95 50.26 -13.12
CA ARG A 154 -8.38 50.26 -12.77
C ARG A 154 -8.59 49.40 -11.56
N SER A 155 -9.01 50.02 -10.47
CA SER A 155 -9.56 49.41 -9.27
C SER A 155 -10.89 48.72 -9.62
N VAL A 156 -10.80 47.68 -10.43
CA VAL A 156 -11.75 46.57 -10.39
C VAL A 156 -11.16 45.64 -9.36
N GLU A 157 -11.96 45.28 -8.38
CA GLU A 157 -11.71 44.18 -7.48
C GLU A 157 -11.56 42.93 -8.35
N VAL A 158 -10.33 42.72 -8.85
CA VAL A 158 -9.94 41.46 -9.42
C VAL A 158 -9.90 40.55 -8.22
N VAL A 159 -11.04 39.89 -7.98
CA VAL A 159 -11.05 38.59 -7.33
C VAL A 159 -10.16 37.73 -8.20
N ASN A 160 -8.87 37.82 -7.92
CA ASN A 160 -7.89 36.85 -8.31
C ASN A 160 -8.42 35.59 -7.62
N VAL A 161 -9.12 34.74 -8.36
CA VAL A 161 -9.53 33.42 -7.88
C VAL A 161 -8.23 32.68 -7.66
N SER A 162 -7.66 32.91 -6.48
CA SER A 162 -6.47 32.26 -5.98
C SER A 162 -6.73 30.77 -6.09
N GLY A 163 -5.79 30.04 -6.68
CA GLY A 163 -5.89 28.59 -6.87
C GLY A 163 -6.27 27.85 -5.60
N PHE A 164 -6.84 26.65 -5.79
CA PHE A 164 -7.24 25.69 -4.76
C PHE A 164 -6.31 25.71 -3.53
N ARG A 165 -6.85 26.13 -2.38
CA ARG A 165 -6.16 26.19 -1.09
C ARG A 165 -6.66 25.06 -0.20
N PHE A 166 -5.78 24.12 0.11
CA PHE A 166 -6.11 23.01 1.00
C PHE A 166 -6.52 23.50 2.39
N GLU A 167 -5.87 24.56 2.86
CA GLU A 167 -6.06 25.10 4.20
C GLU A 167 -7.48 25.67 4.38
N GLU A 168 -8.04 26.28 3.33
CA GLU A 168 -9.39 26.87 3.37
C GLU A 168 -10.46 25.78 3.39
N ALA A 169 -10.37 24.80 2.48
CA ALA A 169 -11.29 23.66 2.47
C ALA A 169 -11.18 22.81 3.74
N ALA A 170 -9.98 22.63 4.27
CA ALA A 170 -9.77 21.92 5.54
C ALA A 170 -10.31 22.71 6.74
N ALA A 171 -10.15 24.04 6.76
CA ALA A 171 -10.70 24.90 7.80
C ALA A 171 -12.24 24.90 7.80
N GLU A 172 -12.87 24.90 6.62
CA GLU A 172 -14.32 24.75 6.51
C GLU A 172 -14.80 23.40 7.07
N MET A 173 -14.10 22.32 6.74
CA MET A 173 -14.39 20.99 7.28
C MET A 173 -14.18 20.93 8.81
N GLU A 174 -13.14 21.58 9.32
CA GLU A 174 -12.88 21.67 10.77
C GLU A 174 -13.98 22.46 11.49
N GLU A 175 -14.39 23.61 10.94
CA GLU A 175 -15.44 24.44 11.53
C GLU A 175 -16.80 23.72 11.51
N ALA A 176 -17.10 23.01 10.42
CA ALA A 176 -18.29 22.17 10.35
C ALA A 176 -18.27 21.10 11.45
N ALA A 177 -17.12 20.47 11.71
CA ALA A 177 -16.98 19.49 12.78
C ALA A 177 -17.11 20.11 14.19
N ARG A 178 -16.61 21.34 14.40
CA ARG A 178 -16.69 22.05 15.70
C ARG A 178 -18.10 22.46 16.07
N THR A 179 -18.89 22.84 15.06
CA THR A 179 -20.26 23.32 15.22
C THR A 179 -21.30 22.21 15.07
N TYR A 180 -20.86 20.99 14.74
CA TYR A 180 -21.74 19.85 14.56
C TYR A 180 -22.38 19.40 15.88
N THR A 181 -23.70 19.53 15.94
CA THR A 181 -24.55 19.00 17.00
C THR A 181 -25.57 18.03 16.40
N PRO A 182 -25.33 16.71 16.43
CA PRO A 182 -26.25 15.74 15.85
C PRO A 182 -27.58 15.73 16.61
N ASP A 183 -28.69 15.67 15.88
CA ASP A 183 -30.04 15.59 16.44
C ASP A 183 -30.35 14.20 17.02
N GLY A 184 -29.63 13.16 16.58
CA GLY A 184 -29.79 11.81 17.11
C GLY A 184 -28.85 10.76 16.51
N ALA A 185 -28.87 9.55 17.09
CA ALA A 185 -27.97 8.45 16.73
C ALA A 185 -28.08 8.01 15.26
N MET A 186 -29.25 8.16 14.63
CA MET A 186 -29.45 7.83 13.21
C MET A 186 -28.75 8.82 12.26
N GLU A 187 -28.61 10.08 12.67
CA GLU A 187 -27.85 11.07 11.90
C GLU A 187 -26.35 10.75 11.94
N ILE A 188 -25.85 10.35 13.11
CA ILE A 188 -24.47 9.89 13.30
C ILE A 188 -24.21 8.61 12.49
N LEU A 189 -25.16 7.67 12.48
CA LEU A 189 -25.07 6.46 11.66
C LEU A 189 -24.96 6.82 10.17
N ALA A 190 -25.83 7.69 9.66
CA ALA A 190 -25.77 8.14 8.27
C ALA A 190 -24.44 8.84 7.95
N MET A 191 -23.92 9.65 8.87
CA MET A 191 -22.60 10.28 8.71
C MET A 191 -21.48 9.23 8.61
N ILE A 192 -21.46 8.24 9.51
CA ILE A 192 -20.44 7.18 9.52
C ILE A 192 -20.52 6.30 8.27
N GLU A 193 -21.72 5.98 7.78
CA GLU A 193 -21.91 5.20 6.56
C GLU A 193 -21.46 5.95 5.30
N ASN A 194 -21.58 7.28 5.30
CA ASN A 194 -21.12 8.13 4.19
C ASN A 194 -19.64 8.54 4.29
N LEU A 195 -18.99 8.32 5.44
CA LEU A 195 -17.59 8.69 5.67
C LEU A 195 -16.61 8.09 4.65
N PRO A 196 -16.70 6.80 4.24
CA PRO A 196 -15.81 6.24 3.21
C PRO A 196 -15.93 6.98 1.87
N ALA A 197 -17.15 7.37 1.47
CA ALA A 197 -17.38 8.12 0.24
C ALA A 197 -16.79 9.54 0.33
N ALA A 198 -16.97 10.23 1.46
CA ALA A 198 -16.38 11.54 1.70
C ALA A 198 -14.84 11.50 1.67
N MET A 199 -14.24 10.53 2.36
CA MET A 199 -12.78 10.32 2.36
C MET A 199 -12.25 9.95 0.97
N THR A 200 -13.03 9.21 0.16
CA THR A 200 -12.69 8.90 -1.24
C THR A 200 -12.62 10.16 -2.09
N SER A 201 -13.53 11.11 -1.92
CA SER A 201 -13.46 12.41 -2.62
C SER A 201 -12.19 13.18 -2.29
N VAL A 202 -11.79 13.22 -1.01
CA VAL A 202 -10.52 13.83 -0.57
C VAL A 202 -9.31 13.10 -1.17
N ALA A 203 -9.31 11.77 -1.15
CA ALA A 203 -8.24 10.97 -1.76
C ALA A 203 -8.10 11.26 -3.27
N ASN A 204 -9.22 11.35 -3.99
CA ASN A 204 -9.22 11.66 -5.41
C ASN A 204 -8.62 13.03 -5.73
N THR A 205 -8.70 14.02 -4.82
CA THR A 205 -8.00 15.30 -4.98
C THR A 205 -6.50 15.11 -5.12
N PHE A 206 -5.89 14.24 -4.30
CA PHE A 206 -4.46 13.95 -4.35
C PHE A 206 -4.08 13.15 -5.61
N ARG A 207 -4.93 12.22 -6.05
CA ARG A 207 -4.74 11.52 -7.32
C ARG A 207 -4.74 12.49 -8.51
N ILE A 208 -5.72 13.39 -8.58
CA ILE A 208 -5.83 14.40 -9.64
C ILE A 208 -4.59 15.32 -9.65
N LEU A 209 -4.09 15.71 -8.47
CA LEU A 209 -2.89 16.52 -8.36
C LEU A 209 -1.63 15.77 -8.77
N ALA A 210 -1.52 14.48 -8.45
CA ALA A 210 -0.43 13.63 -8.92
C ALA A 210 -0.45 13.52 -10.45
N GLU A 211 -1.61 13.20 -11.04
CA GLU A 211 -1.80 13.10 -12.50
C GLU A 211 -1.47 14.42 -13.22
N ARG A 212 -1.93 15.56 -12.69
CA ARG A 212 -1.68 16.88 -13.29
C ARG A 212 -0.27 17.41 -13.00
N SER A 213 0.43 16.88 -12.00
CA SER A 213 1.78 17.33 -11.65
C SER A 213 2.85 16.96 -12.67
N ASP A 214 2.60 15.93 -13.49
CA ASP A 214 3.53 15.56 -14.57
C ASP A 214 3.40 16.48 -15.80
N ASP A 215 2.22 17.06 -16.04
CA ASP A 215 1.92 17.84 -17.26
C ASP A 215 1.83 19.36 -17.04
N GLU A 216 1.20 19.81 -15.95
CA GLU A 216 0.77 21.22 -15.79
C GLU A 216 1.55 22.00 -14.73
N PHE A 217 2.20 21.30 -13.77
CA PHE A 217 2.94 21.95 -12.68
C PHE A 217 4.45 21.73 -12.85
N PRO A 218 5.30 22.77 -12.71
CA PRO A 218 6.75 22.62 -12.78
C PRO A 218 7.31 22.04 -11.46
N LEU A 219 6.88 20.83 -11.10
CA LEU A 219 7.27 20.14 -9.88
C LEU A 219 8.40 19.16 -10.15
N GLU A 220 9.31 19.03 -9.17
CA GLU A 220 10.28 17.95 -9.19
C GLU A 220 9.56 16.62 -8.93
N LYS A 221 9.98 15.55 -9.64
CA LYS A 221 9.33 14.23 -9.60
C LYS A 221 9.20 13.64 -8.18
N GLU A 222 10.08 14.03 -7.26
CA GLU A 222 10.03 13.62 -5.86
C GLU A 222 8.81 14.21 -5.12
N VAL A 223 8.37 15.42 -5.49
CA VAL A 223 7.18 16.06 -4.91
C VAL A 223 5.91 15.46 -5.50
N ALA A 224 5.90 15.20 -6.81
CA ALA A 224 4.80 14.48 -7.48
C ALA A 224 4.56 13.09 -6.86
N ALA A 225 5.62 12.33 -6.62
CA ALA A 225 5.54 11.04 -5.93
C ALA A 225 4.98 11.15 -4.49
N GLY A 226 5.17 12.29 -3.83
CA GLY A 226 4.59 12.57 -2.52
C GLY A 226 3.06 12.61 -2.55
N PHE A 227 2.44 13.12 -3.61
CA PHE A 227 0.97 13.13 -3.75
C PHE A 227 0.41 11.71 -3.90
N GLU A 228 1.10 10.83 -4.65
CA GLU A 228 0.72 9.42 -4.78
C GLU A 228 0.86 8.66 -3.45
N ASP A 229 1.93 8.94 -2.68
CA ASP A 229 2.10 8.35 -1.35
C ASP A 229 0.98 8.76 -0.38
N ILE A 230 0.53 10.03 -0.43
CA ILE A 230 -0.61 10.53 0.36
C ILE A 230 -1.91 9.87 -0.10
N TYR A 231 -2.15 9.77 -1.40
CA TYR A 231 -3.31 9.05 -1.94
C TYR A 231 -3.37 7.61 -1.44
N ALA A 232 -2.27 6.87 -1.53
CA ALA A 232 -2.19 5.49 -1.06
C ALA A 232 -2.45 5.36 0.45
N ALA A 233 -1.98 6.33 1.26
CA ALA A 233 -2.25 6.38 2.68
C ALA A 233 -3.74 6.64 2.99
N LEU A 234 -4.39 7.52 2.22
CA LEU A 234 -5.81 7.81 2.35
C LEU A 234 -6.68 6.61 1.95
N VAL A 235 -6.34 5.90 0.88
CA VAL A 235 -7.02 4.64 0.50
C VAL A 235 -6.94 3.61 1.63
N ALA A 236 -5.77 3.44 2.24
CA ALA A 236 -5.63 2.54 3.39
C ALA A 236 -6.43 2.99 4.64
N ALA A 237 -6.73 4.29 4.77
CA ALA A 237 -7.60 4.79 5.83
C ALA A 237 -9.08 4.58 5.49
N ILE A 238 -9.48 4.67 4.21
CA ILE A 238 -10.83 4.37 3.73
C ILE A 238 -11.19 2.91 4.03
N ASP A 239 -10.28 1.96 3.79
CA ASP A 239 -10.47 0.55 4.15
C ASP A 239 -10.89 0.37 5.63
N LYS A 240 -10.35 1.19 6.53
CA LYS A 240 -10.72 1.17 7.96
C LYS A 240 -12.05 1.87 8.23
N ALA A 241 -12.35 2.94 7.51
CA ALA A 241 -13.62 3.65 7.63
C ALA A 241 -14.81 2.77 7.20
N GLU A 242 -14.62 1.89 6.19
CA GLU A 242 -15.63 0.92 5.76
C GLU A 242 -16.05 -0.06 6.87
N GLU A 243 -15.18 -0.34 7.84
CA GLU A 243 -15.50 -1.21 8.98
C GLU A 243 -16.38 -0.50 10.03
N MET A 244 -16.42 0.83 10.04
CA MET A 244 -17.08 1.62 11.08
C MET A 244 -18.61 1.52 11.01
N GLY A 245 -19.21 1.54 9.81
CA GLY A 245 -20.66 1.41 9.64
C GLY A 245 -21.20 0.07 10.20
N PRO A 246 -20.66 -1.09 9.75
CA PRO A 246 -21.03 -2.39 10.31
C PRO A 246 -20.73 -2.53 11.82
N LEU A 247 -19.66 -1.89 12.31
CA LEU A 247 -19.38 -1.84 13.74
C LEU A 247 -20.46 -1.06 14.51
N PHE A 248 -20.84 0.12 14.03
CA PHE A 248 -21.87 0.96 14.64
C PHE A 248 -23.21 0.22 14.69
N ARG A 249 -23.64 -0.37 13.57
CA ARG A 249 -24.89 -1.15 13.53
C ARG A 249 -24.93 -2.30 14.54
N ARG A 250 -23.80 -2.98 14.73
CA ARG A 250 -23.69 -4.10 15.69
C ARG A 250 -23.72 -3.63 17.14
N VAL A 251 -23.05 -2.52 17.46
CA VAL A 251 -22.98 -2.00 18.82
C VAL A 251 -24.30 -1.33 19.22
N HIS A 252 -24.96 -0.67 18.27
CA HIS A 252 -26.20 0.08 18.47
C HIS A 252 -27.45 -0.65 17.94
N GLU A 253 -27.40 -1.97 17.76
CA GLU A 253 -28.48 -2.78 17.19
C GLU A 253 -29.82 -2.54 17.89
N ALA A 254 -29.82 -2.49 19.22
CA ALA A 254 -31.02 -2.28 20.03
C ALA A 254 -31.63 -0.87 19.90
N ASP A 255 -30.81 0.13 19.56
CA ASP A 255 -31.24 1.52 19.42
C ASP A 255 -31.68 1.80 17.98
N ILE A 256 -30.98 1.23 17.01
CA ILE A 256 -31.34 1.28 15.60
C ILE A 256 -32.67 0.54 15.37
N ALA A 257 -32.87 -0.63 15.98
CA ALA A 257 -34.11 -1.39 15.86
C ALA A 257 -35.35 -0.59 16.34
N ARG A 258 -35.18 0.28 17.34
CA ARG A 258 -36.25 1.18 17.83
C ARG A 258 -36.60 2.27 16.82
N HIS A 259 -35.62 2.75 16.06
CA HIS A 259 -35.82 3.78 15.04
C HIS A 259 -36.28 3.20 13.68
N GLU A 260 -35.83 1.99 13.32
CA GLU A 260 -36.18 1.33 12.05
C GLU A 260 -37.50 0.54 12.13
N ASP A 261 -37.86 -0.02 13.29
CA ASP A 261 -39.13 -0.74 13.53
C ASP A 261 -39.80 -0.30 14.86
N PRO A 262 -40.34 0.94 14.90
CA PRO A 262 -40.90 1.51 16.12
C PRO A 262 -42.19 0.80 16.53
N ARG A 263 -42.18 0.15 17.70
CA ARG A 263 -43.31 -0.64 18.21
C ARG A 263 -44.55 0.19 18.54
N ASN A 264 -44.35 1.44 18.97
CA ASN A 264 -45.41 2.34 19.44
C ASN A 264 -45.53 3.62 18.59
N GLY A 265 -44.96 3.64 17.38
CA GLY A 265 -44.93 4.81 16.50
C GLY A 265 -43.75 5.76 16.77
N THR A 266 -43.35 6.51 15.74
CA THR A 266 -42.12 7.33 15.72
C THR A 266 -42.07 8.46 16.76
N GLU A 267 -43.22 8.94 17.25
CA GLU A 267 -43.33 10.00 18.24
C GLU A 267 -43.14 9.49 19.69
N ALA A 268 -43.46 8.22 19.97
CA ALA A 268 -43.47 7.65 21.33
C ALA A 268 -42.07 7.28 21.85
N GLU A 269 -41.09 7.14 20.96
CA GLU A 269 -39.71 6.73 21.31
C GLU A 269 -38.68 7.88 21.19
N LYS A 270 -39.11 9.10 20.84
CA LYS A 270 -38.29 10.34 20.89
C LYS A 270 -37.82 10.74 22.30
N GLY A 271 -38.30 10.06 23.34
CA GLY A 271 -38.03 10.39 24.75
C GLY A 271 -36.62 10.06 25.26
N TRP A 272 -35.71 9.58 24.42
CA TRP A 272 -34.32 9.26 24.81
C TRP A 272 -33.31 10.33 24.36
N ASN A 273 -33.69 11.60 24.50
CA ASN A 273 -32.72 12.66 24.76
C ASN A 273 -32.36 12.65 26.26
N VAL A 274 -31.66 11.60 26.71
CA VAL A 274 -30.92 11.60 27.99
C VAL A 274 -29.58 10.91 27.81
#